data_AF-A0A1C4JPA1-F1
#
_entry.id   AF-A0A1C4JPA1-F1
#
_cell.length_a   1.000
_cell.length_b   1.000
_cell.length_c   1.000
_cell.angle_alpha   90.00
_cell.angle_beta   90.00
_cell.angle_gamma   90.00
#
_symmetry.space_group_name_H-M   'P 1'
#
loop_
_entity.id
_entity.type
_entity.pdbx_description
1 polymer ?
#
loop_
_entity_poly.entity_id
_entity_poly.type
_entity_poly.pdbx_seq_one_letter_code
_entity_poly.pdbx_strand_id
1 'polypeptide(L)'
;MMRRQMKLAAVLVVVVLALTGFSTSTSGGKGSKSKGSSSSGGGCSNSKKSNSGYRHTDYSDDDYDDNSSSGSSGSSYGTPTPTASDGPAVRVIRCAQPRKGKRKAVTASVVELRSNDTRSYEYEVDVTFYDGRGNVVDTAETTTTLAAGDVRNLTVRMDSPRRVSEVKRCEVTAQLL
;
A
#
# COMPACT_ATOMS: atom_id res chain seq x y z
N MET A 1 39.38 7.61 24.94
CA MET A 1 39.60 6.69 23.78
C MET A 1 39.63 5.24 24.27
N MET A 2 39.76 4.23 23.40
CA MET A 2 39.88 2.77 23.71
C MET A 2 38.61 1.99 24.15
N ARG A 3 37.56 1.85 23.31
CA ARG A 3 36.56 0.74 23.39
C ARG A 3 35.96 0.34 22.02
N ARG A 4 36.77 0.05 20.99
CA ARG A 4 36.30 -0.33 19.63
C ARG A 4 36.96 -1.59 19.01
N GLN A 5 37.59 -2.46 19.80
CA GLN A 5 38.47 -3.53 19.27
C GLN A 5 38.09 -4.97 19.69
N MET A 6 36.79 -5.27 19.89
CA MET A 6 36.31 -6.58 20.35
C MET A 6 35.21 -7.18 19.44
N LYS A 7 35.21 -6.90 18.13
CA LYS A 7 34.16 -7.37 17.19
C LYS A 7 34.65 -7.95 15.85
N LEU A 8 35.95 -8.19 15.66
CA LEU A 8 36.50 -8.69 14.38
C LEU A 8 36.77 -10.21 14.33
N ALA A 9 36.86 -10.91 15.47
CA ALA A 9 37.17 -12.34 15.49
C ALA A 9 36.04 -13.26 15.02
N ALA A 10 34.77 -12.87 15.22
CA ALA A 10 33.63 -13.76 14.97
C ALA A 10 33.31 -13.98 13.47
N VAL A 11 33.64 -13.02 12.61
CA VAL A 11 33.24 -13.05 11.18
C VAL A 11 34.05 -14.08 10.38
N LEU A 12 35.33 -14.26 10.69
CA LEU A 12 36.23 -15.17 9.95
C LEU A 12 35.80 -16.63 10.06
N VAL A 13 35.30 -17.08 11.23
CA VAL A 13 34.88 -18.48 11.42
C VAL A 13 33.67 -18.83 10.55
N VAL A 14 32.71 -17.91 10.41
CA VAL A 14 31.51 -18.10 9.59
C VAL A 14 31.85 -18.20 8.09
N VAL A 15 32.77 -17.36 7.62
CA VAL A 15 33.21 -17.37 6.20
C VAL A 15 33.92 -18.68 5.85
N VAL A 16 34.78 -19.21 6.74
CA VAL A 16 35.45 -20.50 6.49
C VAL A 16 34.45 -21.67 6.47
N LEU A 17 33.50 -21.71 7.41
CA LEU A 17 32.45 -22.75 7.40
C LEU A 17 31.53 -22.70 6.18
N ALA A 18 31.33 -21.51 5.59
CA ALA A 18 30.58 -21.37 4.33
C ALA A 18 31.40 -21.78 3.10
N LEU A 19 32.73 -21.56 3.10
CA LEU A 19 33.62 -21.98 2.01
C LEU A 19 33.88 -23.49 2.01
N THR A 20 34.04 -24.12 3.18
CA THR A 20 34.17 -25.58 3.30
C THR A 20 32.78 -26.24 3.26
N GLY A 21 32.14 -26.17 2.10
CA GLY A 21 30.75 -26.61 1.89
C GLY A 21 30.50 -28.06 2.34
N PHE A 22 29.89 -28.23 3.50
CA PHE A 22 29.54 -29.52 4.08
C PHE A 22 28.07 -29.85 3.78
N SER A 23 27.82 -30.42 2.60
CA SER A 23 26.48 -30.70 2.07
C SER A 23 25.74 -31.83 2.82
N THR A 24 25.01 -31.50 3.90
CA THR A 24 24.12 -32.45 4.58
C THR A 24 22.73 -32.48 3.94
N SER A 25 22.57 -33.27 2.88
CA SER A 25 21.27 -33.52 2.23
C SER A 25 20.57 -34.76 2.82
N THR A 26 19.71 -34.55 3.82
CA THR A 26 19.11 -35.65 4.60
C THR A 26 17.63 -35.91 4.23
N SER A 27 17.44 -36.91 3.35
CA SER A 27 16.33 -37.89 3.28
C SER A 27 14.84 -37.49 3.38
N GLY A 28 14.04 -38.04 2.44
CA GLY A 28 12.63 -38.44 2.66
C GLY A 28 11.61 -37.79 1.71
N GLY A 29 10.70 -38.48 1.02
CA GLY A 29 10.52 -39.93 0.84
C GLY A 29 9.05 -40.38 0.96
N LYS A 30 8.49 -40.93 -0.14
CA LYS A 30 7.15 -41.56 -0.27
C LYS A 30 5.97 -40.56 -0.25
N GLY A 31 4.82 -40.82 -0.91
CA GLY A 31 4.43 -42.00 -1.70
C GLY A 31 3.20 -41.78 -2.59
N SER A 32 2.83 -42.81 -3.34
CA SER A 32 1.91 -42.77 -4.49
C SER A 32 0.42 -42.98 -4.17
N LYS A 33 -0.43 -42.82 -5.21
CA LYS A 33 -1.84 -43.28 -5.42
C LYS A 33 -2.92 -42.19 -5.33
N SER A 34 -4.06 -42.25 -6.03
CA SER A 34 -4.43 -42.72 -7.39
C SER A 34 -5.96 -42.59 -7.60
N LYS A 35 -6.42 -42.42 -8.85
CA LYS A 35 -7.80 -42.68 -9.36
C LYS A 35 -8.88 -41.65 -9.00
N GLY A 36 -9.74 -41.33 -9.99
CA GLY A 36 -10.84 -40.37 -9.87
C GLY A 36 -11.51 -40.01 -11.21
N SER A 37 -12.12 -40.98 -11.88
CA SER A 37 -13.15 -40.80 -12.92
C SER A 37 -14.40 -40.07 -12.36
N SER A 38 -15.34 -39.45 -13.08
CA SER A 38 -15.72 -39.43 -14.52
C SER A 38 -16.86 -38.43 -14.78
N SER A 39 -17.09 -38.07 -16.06
CA SER A 39 -18.41 -37.85 -16.71
C SER A 39 -19.27 -36.57 -16.52
N SER A 40 -19.63 -36.01 -17.69
CA SER A 40 -20.99 -35.66 -18.17
C SER A 40 -21.61 -34.25 -17.98
N GLY A 41 -22.29 -33.80 -19.06
CA GLY A 41 -23.15 -32.60 -19.16
C GLY A 41 -22.39 -31.31 -19.51
N GLY A 42 -22.68 -30.51 -20.55
CA GLY A 42 -23.93 -30.28 -21.30
C GLY A 42 -24.67 -29.05 -20.73
N GLY A 43 -25.06 -28.02 -21.48
CA GLY A 43 -24.81 -27.68 -22.89
C GLY A 43 -25.46 -26.32 -23.29
N CYS A 44 -25.20 -25.87 -24.52
CA CYS A 44 -26.08 -25.09 -25.41
C CYS A 44 -26.72 -23.72 -24.97
N SER A 45 -26.12 -22.64 -25.48
CA SER A 45 -26.75 -21.63 -26.37
C SER A 45 -27.93 -20.72 -25.93
N ASN A 46 -27.71 -19.40 -25.97
CA ASN A 46 -28.41 -18.37 -26.80
C ASN A 46 -28.41 -16.96 -26.14
N SER A 47 -27.91 -15.89 -26.76
CA SER A 47 -28.41 -15.14 -27.94
C SER A 47 -29.61 -14.21 -27.66
N LYS A 48 -29.40 -12.86 -27.61
CA LYS A 48 -30.18 -11.79 -28.31
C LYS A 48 -29.73 -10.36 -27.94
N LYS A 49 -30.13 -9.37 -28.77
CA LYS A 49 -29.56 -8.00 -28.90
C LYS A 49 -30.65 -6.99 -29.36
N SER A 50 -30.85 -5.89 -28.63
CA SER A 50 -31.56 -4.61 -29.00
C SER A 50 -31.94 -3.88 -27.69
N ASN A 51 -31.73 -2.58 -27.39
CA ASN A 51 -31.81 -1.28 -28.10
C ASN A 51 -33.23 -0.70 -28.29
N SER A 52 -33.39 0.63 -28.06
CA SER A 52 -34.61 1.48 -28.10
C SER A 52 -35.63 1.25 -26.95
N GLY A 53 -36.38 2.25 -26.43
CA GLY A 53 -36.34 3.71 -26.60
C GLY A 53 -37.70 4.43 -26.34
N TYR A 54 -37.72 5.39 -25.40
CA TYR A 54 -38.63 6.56 -25.20
C TYR A 54 -40.19 6.45 -25.09
N ARG A 55 -40.75 7.44 -24.33
CA ARG A 55 -42.11 8.07 -24.31
C ARG A 55 -43.10 7.62 -23.21
N HIS A 56 -43.49 8.47 -22.23
CA HIS A 56 -44.65 9.43 -22.15
C HIS A 56 -45.73 8.92 -21.15
N THR A 57 -46.56 9.68 -20.38
CA THR A 57 -46.62 11.10 -19.91
C THR A 57 -47.64 11.27 -18.75
N ASP A 58 -47.54 12.38 -17.97
CA ASP A 58 -48.56 13.13 -17.17
C ASP A 58 -49.45 12.41 -16.11
N TYR A 59 -49.68 12.90 -14.88
CA TYR A 59 -50.27 14.20 -14.49
C TYR A 59 -50.00 14.63 -13.01
N SER A 60 -49.87 15.97 -12.82
CA SER A 60 -50.32 16.89 -11.72
C SER A 60 -49.99 16.72 -10.22
N ASP A 61 -49.59 17.87 -9.61
CA ASP A 61 -49.79 18.41 -8.23
C ASP A 61 -49.60 17.49 -7.00
N ASP A 62 -48.97 17.89 -5.90
CA ASP A 62 -48.96 19.20 -5.23
C ASP A 62 -47.66 19.51 -4.41
N ASP A 63 -47.40 20.81 -4.13
CA ASP A 63 -46.26 21.29 -3.31
C ASP A 63 -46.40 20.94 -1.80
N TYR A 64 -45.29 20.66 -1.10
CA TYR A 64 -44.87 21.30 0.17
C TYR A 64 -43.51 20.75 0.70
N ASP A 65 -42.80 21.62 1.42
CA ASP A 65 -41.43 21.58 1.95
C ASP A 65 -40.81 20.29 2.57
N ASP A 66 -39.50 20.21 2.37
CA ASP A 66 -38.41 19.75 3.27
C ASP A 66 -38.60 18.54 4.20
N ASN A 67 -37.88 17.44 3.90
CA ASN A 67 -36.79 16.98 4.78
C ASN A 67 -35.82 16.00 4.10
N SER A 68 -34.54 16.39 4.07
CA SER A 68 -33.31 15.58 4.02
C SER A 68 -33.40 14.04 4.07
N SER A 69 -32.75 13.38 3.11
CA SER A 69 -31.53 12.55 3.32
C SER A 69 -31.37 11.42 2.30
N SER A 70 -30.78 11.74 1.14
CA SER A 70 -30.33 10.75 0.17
C SER A 70 -29.18 9.91 0.74
N GLY A 71 -29.49 8.71 1.26
CA GLY A 71 -28.52 7.74 1.76
C GLY A 71 -27.65 7.12 0.67
N SER A 72 -26.70 7.88 0.12
CA SER A 72 -25.76 7.41 -0.91
C SER A 72 -24.37 7.14 -0.36
N SER A 73 -24.09 5.85 -0.22
CA SER A 73 -22.79 5.22 0.00
C SER A 73 -21.62 5.91 -0.70
N GLY A 74 -20.77 6.58 0.06
CA GLY A 74 -19.50 7.14 -0.40
C GLY A 74 -18.44 7.04 0.70
N SER A 75 -17.61 5.99 0.69
CA SER A 75 -16.49 5.90 1.62
C SER A 75 -15.41 6.85 1.13
N SER A 76 -15.45 8.09 1.63
CA SER A 76 -14.49 9.15 1.28
C SER A 76 -13.07 8.73 1.67
N TYR A 77 -12.32 8.21 0.70
CA TYR A 77 -10.87 8.19 0.78
C TYR A 77 -10.43 9.65 0.77
N GLY A 78 -10.14 10.21 1.95
CA GLY A 78 -9.68 11.59 2.06
C GLY A 78 -8.41 11.76 1.25
N THR A 79 -8.50 12.48 0.13
CA THR A 79 -7.34 12.94 -0.63
C THR A 79 -6.50 13.79 0.33
N PRO A 80 -5.25 13.42 0.65
CA PRO A 80 -4.43 14.23 1.53
C PRO A 80 -4.16 15.58 0.86
N THR A 81 -4.52 16.66 1.54
CA THR A 81 -4.20 18.02 1.12
C THR A 81 -2.68 18.19 1.17
N PRO A 82 -2.02 18.67 0.11
CA PRO A 82 -0.58 18.90 0.15
C PRO A 82 -0.25 20.07 1.07
N THR A 83 0.53 19.81 2.11
CA THR A 83 1.16 20.86 2.93
C THR A 83 2.27 21.51 2.10
N ALA A 84 2.17 22.81 1.88
CA ALA A 84 3.20 23.56 1.15
C ALA A 84 4.40 23.84 2.07
N SER A 85 5.42 22.99 1.98
CA SER A 85 6.78 23.26 2.46
C SER A 85 7.67 23.67 1.28
N ASP A 86 8.80 24.34 1.56
CA ASP A 86 9.90 24.66 0.61
C ASP A 86 10.65 23.40 0.09
N GLY A 87 10.00 22.25 0.10
CA GLY A 87 10.54 20.96 -0.33
C GLY A 87 9.98 20.48 -1.68
N PRO A 88 10.21 19.20 -2.03
CA PRO A 88 9.64 18.61 -3.23
C PRO A 88 8.12 18.51 -3.09
N ALA A 89 7.39 18.55 -4.20
CA ALA A 89 5.95 18.31 -4.15
C ALA A 89 5.69 16.83 -3.83
N VAL A 90 5.04 16.54 -2.70
CA VAL A 90 4.78 15.17 -2.23
C VAL A 90 3.29 14.85 -2.23
N ARG A 91 2.94 13.60 -2.55
CA ARG A 91 1.58 13.06 -2.40
C ARG A 91 1.57 11.59 -2.00
N VAL A 92 0.63 11.19 -1.17
CA VAL A 92 0.38 9.76 -0.87
C VAL A 92 -0.46 9.15 -1.99
N ILE A 93 0.13 8.25 -2.78
CA ILE A 93 -0.57 7.48 -3.82
C ILE A 93 -1.37 6.32 -3.20
N ARG A 94 -0.83 5.71 -2.14
CA ARG A 94 -1.49 4.64 -1.38
C ARG A 94 -1.06 4.69 0.07
N CYS A 95 -1.99 4.89 1.00
CA CYS A 95 -1.73 4.74 2.43
C CYS A 95 -1.66 3.25 2.83
N ALA A 96 -1.00 2.92 3.94
CA ALA A 96 -1.16 1.62 4.58
C ALA A 96 -2.64 1.37 4.96
N GLN A 97 -3.10 0.12 4.84
CA GLN A 97 -4.51 -0.22 4.98
C GLN A 97 -4.74 -1.48 5.82
N PRO A 98 -5.72 -1.48 6.74
CA PRO A 98 -6.10 -2.65 7.50
C PRO A 98 -6.69 -3.74 6.61
N ARG A 99 -6.63 -4.99 7.08
CA ARG A 99 -7.31 -6.13 6.43
C ARG A 99 -8.82 -5.85 6.33
N LYS A 100 -9.41 -5.89 5.13
CA LYS A 100 -10.85 -5.70 4.90
C LYS A 100 -11.46 -6.92 4.21
N GLY A 101 -12.16 -7.74 4.98
CA GLY A 101 -12.74 -9.01 4.50
C GLY A 101 -11.69 -9.97 3.94
N LYS A 102 -11.79 -10.28 2.64
CA LYS A 102 -10.84 -11.11 1.89
C LYS A 102 -9.55 -10.37 1.47
N ARG A 103 -9.51 -9.03 1.50
CA ARG A 103 -8.31 -8.24 1.16
C ARG A 103 -7.29 -8.32 2.29
N LYS A 104 -6.04 -8.68 1.98
CA LYS A 104 -4.90 -8.65 2.92
C LYS A 104 -4.65 -7.22 3.40
N ALA A 105 -4.06 -7.08 4.59
CA ALA A 105 -3.55 -5.79 5.05
C ALA A 105 -2.37 -5.34 4.19
N VAL A 106 -2.18 -4.03 4.06
CA VAL A 106 -1.08 -3.39 3.34
C VAL A 106 -0.30 -2.56 4.35
N THR A 107 0.90 -3.02 4.74
CA THR A 107 1.72 -2.41 5.81
C THR A 107 2.78 -1.43 5.26
N ALA A 108 2.54 -0.88 4.07
CA ALA A 108 3.46 0.02 3.40
C ALA A 108 2.69 1.04 2.56
N SER A 109 3.04 2.32 2.74
CA SER A 109 2.55 3.41 1.91
C SER A 109 3.36 3.50 0.62
N VAL A 110 2.71 4.00 -0.44
CA VAL A 110 3.39 4.49 -1.64
C VAL A 110 3.20 5.99 -1.68
N VAL A 111 4.30 6.72 -1.73
CA VAL A 111 4.34 8.18 -1.86
C VAL A 111 5.04 8.53 -3.16
N GLU A 112 4.53 9.52 -3.86
CA GLU A 112 5.20 10.11 -5.02
C GLU A 112 5.82 11.43 -4.57
N LEU A 113 7.11 11.61 -4.88
CA LEU A 113 7.82 12.86 -4.75
C LEU A 113 8.11 13.40 -6.15
N ARG A 114 7.98 14.72 -6.30
CA ARG A 114 8.40 15.46 -7.46
C ARG A 114 9.36 16.57 -7.05
N SER A 115 10.58 16.53 -7.58
CA SER A 115 11.53 17.63 -7.44
C SER A 115 11.00 18.88 -8.15
N ASN A 116 10.98 19.99 -7.43
CA ASN A 116 10.76 21.32 -8.01
C ASN A 116 12.09 22.05 -8.26
N ASP A 117 13.21 21.41 -7.91
CA ASP A 117 14.55 21.98 -7.92
C ASP A 117 15.24 21.87 -9.27
N THR A 118 16.23 22.73 -9.47
CA THR A 118 17.10 22.77 -10.67
C THR A 118 18.38 21.95 -10.51
N ARG A 119 18.56 21.27 -9.38
CA ARG A 119 19.74 20.47 -9.01
C ARG A 119 19.32 19.15 -8.41
N SER A 120 20.29 18.25 -8.23
CA SER A 120 20.09 17.03 -7.46
C SER A 120 20.25 17.32 -5.97
N TYR A 121 19.30 16.83 -5.17
CA TYR A 121 19.31 16.95 -3.71
C TYR A 121 18.86 15.63 -3.07
N GLU A 122 19.26 15.41 -1.81
CA GLU A 122 18.76 14.32 -0.98
C GLU A 122 17.67 14.87 -0.05
N TYR A 123 16.56 14.13 0.04
CA TYR A 123 15.45 14.47 0.90
C TYR A 123 15.16 13.31 1.86
N GLU A 124 14.88 13.66 3.11
CA GLU A 124 14.25 12.79 4.08
C GLU A 124 12.72 12.86 3.90
N VAL A 125 12.06 11.73 4.05
CA VAL A 125 10.63 11.55 3.77
C VAL A 125 9.98 10.80 4.91
N ASP A 126 9.12 11.49 5.65
CA ASP A 126 8.45 10.95 6.82
C ASP A 126 6.99 10.67 6.48
N VAL A 127 6.53 9.48 6.84
CA VAL A 127 5.13 9.08 6.71
C VAL A 127 4.53 8.87 8.09
N THR A 128 3.66 9.78 8.51
CA THR A 128 2.93 9.65 9.77
C THR A 128 1.60 8.96 9.54
N PHE A 129 1.36 7.88 10.26
CA PHE A 129 0.13 7.09 10.19
C PHE A 129 -0.79 7.48 11.33
N TYR A 130 -2.04 7.82 11.02
CA TYR A 130 -3.04 8.28 11.99
C TYR A 130 -4.23 7.34 12.10
N ASP A 131 -4.83 7.27 13.28
CA ASP A 131 -6.12 6.60 13.53
C ASP A 131 -7.31 7.46 13.02
N GLY A 132 -8.53 6.98 13.28
CA GLY A 132 -9.76 7.71 12.91
C GLY A 132 -10.11 8.90 13.81
N ARG A 133 -9.32 9.18 14.84
CA ARG A 133 -9.46 10.28 15.80
C ARG A 133 -8.37 11.34 15.64
N GLY A 134 -7.35 11.08 14.82
CA GLY A 134 -6.20 11.97 14.60
C GLY A 134 -4.99 11.68 15.49
N ASN A 135 -4.97 10.57 16.25
CA ASN A 135 -3.80 10.17 17.03
C ASN A 135 -2.77 9.48 16.13
N VAL A 136 -1.48 9.66 16.43
CA VAL A 136 -0.39 8.94 15.74
C VAL A 136 -0.41 7.47 16.14
N VAL A 137 -0.51 6.61 15.13
CA VAL A 137 -0.45 5.14 15.21
C VAL A 137 0.97 4.65 14.96
N ASP A 138 1.68 5.25 14.02
CA ASP A 138 3.02 4.83 13.64
C ASP A 138 3.70 5.96 12.88
N THR A 139 5.02 5.87 12.78
CA THR A 139 5.86 6.67 11.87
C THR A 139 6.59 5.72 10.92
N ALA A 140 7.19 6.28 9.88
CA ALA A 140 8.20 5.59 9.07
C ALA A 140 8.98 6.62 8.27
N GLU A 141 10.29 6.45 8.22
CA GLU A 141 11.25 7.40 7.64
C GLU A 141 11.99 6.74 6.45
N THR A 142 12.32 7.51 5.42
CA THR A 142 13.20 7.05 4.33
C THR A 142 13.89 8.22 3.64
N THR A 143 15.13 8.05 3.18
CA THR A 143 15.81 9.07 2.38
C THR A 143 15.79 8.73 0.89
N THR A 144 15.80 9.76 0.04
CA THR A 144 15.95 9.58 -1.40
C THR A 144 16.66 10.77 -2.05
N THR A 145 17.52 10.49 -3.03
CA THR A 145 17.98 11.51 -3.96
C THR A 145 16.96 11.70 -5.09
N LEU A 146 16.67 12.94 -5.45
CA LEU A 146 15.94 13.32 -6.68
C LEU A 146 16.83 14.25 -7.50
N ALA A 147 16.90 14.03 -8.82
CA ALA A 147 17.52 14.98 -9.73
C ALA A 147 16.58 16.17 -10.03
N ALA A 148 17.06 17.12 -10.84
CA ALA A 148 16.30 18.29 -11.25
C ALA A 148 15.03 17.87 -12.02
N GLY A 149 13.85 18.23 -11.50
CA GLY A 149 12.55 17.89 -12.11
C GLY A 149 12.14 16.41 -12.07
N ASP A 150 12.87 15.54 -11.36
CA ASP A 150 12.55 14.11 -11.25
C ASP A 150 11.18 13.87 -10.58
N VAL A 151 10.52 12.78 -10.96
CA VAL A 151 9.33 12.24 -10.28
C VAL A 151 9.60 10.79 -9.87
N ARG A 152 9.44 10.47 -8.59
CA ARG A 152 9.82 9.17 -8.02
C ARG A 152 8.76 8.63 -7.07
N ASN A 153 8.39 7.37 -7.24
CA ASN A 153 7.55 6.64 -6.30
C ASN A 153 8.42 5.89 -5.29
N LEU A 154 8.21 6.15 -3.99
CA LEU A 154 8.84 5.44 -2.89
C LEU A 154 7.81 4.51 -2.21
N THR A 155 8.28 3.36 -1.72
CA THR A 155 7.48 2.46 -0.88
C THR A 155 8.01 2.52 0.55
N VAL A 156 7.31 3.24 1.41
CA VAL A 156 7.66 3.44 2.83
C VAL A 156 6.93 2.39 3.66
N ARG A 157 7.66 1.57 4.43
CA ARG A 157 7.07 0.53 5.28
C ARG A 157 6.83 1.09 6.68
N MET A 158 5.69 0.76 7.28
CA MET A 158 5.44 1.00 8.71
C MET A 158 6.56 0.42 9.58
N ASP A 159 7.02 1.15 10.59
CA ASP A 159 7.96 0.66 11.62
C ASP A 159 7.31 -0.41 12.50
N SER A 160 6.00 -0.26 12.77
CA SER A 160 5.16 -1.20 13.50
C SER A 160 4.05 -1.82 12.62
N PRO A 161 4.36 -2.70 11.64
CA PRO A 161 3.36 -3.32 10.74
C PRO A 161 2.17 -4.00 11.44
N ARG A 162 2.34 -4.38 12.72
CA ARG A 162 1.28 -4.98 13.56
C ARG A 162 0.14 -4.00 13.87
N ARG A 163 0.40 -2.69 13.88
CA ARG A 163 -0.58 -1.62 14.18
C ARG A 163 -1.41 -1.16 12.99
N VAL A 164 -1.19 -1.75 11.80
CA VAL A 164 -1.91 -1.43 10.55
C VAL A 164 -3.45 -1.53 10.67
N SER A 165 -3.97 -2.26 11.67
CA SER A 165 -5.40 -2.32 12.01
C SER A 165 -5.99 -0.98 12.46
N GLU A 166 -5.19 -0.13 13.12
CA GLU A 166 -5.60 1.15 13.70
C GLU A 166 -5.63 2.27 12.64
N VAL A 167 -4.78 2.17 11.61
CA VAL A 167 -4.57 3.21 10.58
C VAL A 167 -5.85 3.52 9.79
N LYS A 168 -6.13 4.82 9.64
CA LYS A 168 -7.21 5.38 8.81
C LYS A 168 -6.72 6.46 7.83
N ARG A 169 -5.68 7.21 8.18
CA ARG A 169 -5.11 8.30 7.38
C ARG A 169 -3.59 8.20 7.38
N CYS A 170 -2.97 8.61 6.28
CA CYS A 170 -1.53 8.84 6.20
C CYS A 170 -1.30 10.30 5.86
N GLU A 171 -0.28 10.88 6.45
CA GLU A 171 0.29 12.17 6.07
C GLU A 171 1.74 11.95 5.67
N VAL A 172 2.28 12.81 4.80
CA VAL A 172 3.66 12.71 4.35
C VAL A 172 4.30 14.09 4.32
N THR A 173 5.49 14.18 4.90
CA THR A 173 6.38 15.34 4.81
C THR A 173 7.64 14.92 4.07
N ALA A 174 8.30 15.89 3.43
CA ALA A 174 9.65 15.72 2.96
C ALA A 174 10.46 17.00 3.22
N GLN A 175 11.69 16.82 3.67
CA GLN A 175 12.62 17.90 4.00
C GLN A 175 13.97 17.66 3.32
N LEU A 176 14.65 18.75 2.95
CA LEU A 176 16.00 18.73 2.39
C LEU A 176 17.01 18.36 3.49
N LEU A 177 17.98 17.50 3.16
CA LEU A 177 19.13 17.14 4.01
C LEU A 177 20.38 17.98 3.70
#